data_AF-A0A9D6IRD4-F1
#
_entry.id   AF-A0A9D6IRD4-F1
#
_cell.length_a   1.000
_cell.length_b   1.000
_cell.length_c   1.000
_cell.angle_alpha   90.00
_cell.angle_beta   90.00
_cell.angle_gamma   90.00
#
_symmetry.space_group_name_H-M   'P 1'
#
loop_
_entity.id
_entity.type
_entity.pdbx_description
1 polymer ?
#
loop_
_entity_poly.entity_id
_entity_poly.type
_entity_poly.pdbx_seq_one_letter_code
_entity_poly.pdbx_strand_id
1 'polypeptide(L)'
;MPDERRLKDLVEFGTLDDLRLALESYGNRLLAVCSWIVSNRERDNAGLALYNLLSGVVPFVQIARQHLLGHIQILAFCARNVFEINLRTRHVLQSAANLQQWMAECVADNIEVLEGILQLRDTASPGDIAILETEIERLRSVARRHGITDSAKLLAVPDLAKAVGQEVEYRALFKLYSKLVHPSSYLLNRSADEVRESVIRQILVIRLQLYGYDLLERIRERLKVPEDVVGSHEMGRPGSDA
;
A
#
# COMPACT_ATOMS: atom_id res chain seq x y z
N MET A 1 2.82 -27.96 -13.47
CA MET A 1 1.76 -27.42 -12.59
C MET A 1 2.47 -26.62 -11.51
N PRO A 2 2.15 -25.34 -11.28
CA PRO A 2 2.73 -24.63 -10.14
C PRO A 2 2.30 -25.36 -8.87
N ASP A 3 3.23 -25.56 -7.95
CA ASP A 3 3.05 -26.21 -6.66
C ASP A 3 1.90 -25.50 -5.91
N GLU A 4 0.73 -26.14 -5.82
CA GLU A 4 -0.50 -25.52 -5.32
C GLU A 4 -0.51 -25.56 -3.77
N ARG A 5 0.46 -24.86 -3.17
CA ARG A 5 0.58 -24.70 -1.73
C ARG A 5 -0.65 -23.96 -1.21
N ARG A 6 -1.34 -24.53 -0.23
CA ARG A 6 -2.51 -23.90 0.41
C ARG A 6 -2.04 -22.88 1.43
N LEU A 7 -2.92 -21.96 1.82
CA LEU A 7 -2.60 -20.94 2.83
C LEU A 7 -2.03 -21.54 4.13
N LYS A 8 -2.60 -22.66 4.58
CA LYS A 8 -2.13 -23.39 5.77
C LYS A 8 -0.69 -23.93 5.64
N ASP A 9 -0.19 -24.08 4.41
CA ASP A 9 1.15 -24.58 4.12
C ASP A 9 2.17 -23.41 4.04
N LEU A 10 1.69 -22.17 4.14
CA LEU A 10 2.47 -20.93 4.05
C LEU A 10 2.38 -20.07 5.33
N VAL A 11 1.59 -20.50 6.32
CA VAL A 11 1.34 -19.77 7.56
C VAL A 11 1.96 -20.51 8.73
N GLU A 12 2.83 -19.83 9.46
CA GLU A 12 3.34 -20.29 10.75
C GLU A 12 2.46 -19.74 11.88
N PHE A 13 2.00 -20.61 12.77
CA PHE A 13 1.29 -20.21 13.97
C PHE A 13 2.29 -19.89 15.07
N GLY A 14 2.13 -18.71 15.69
CA GLY A 14 2.97 -18.26 16.79
C GLY A 14 2.17 -17.45 17.80
N THR A 15 2.86 -16.97 18.83
CA THR A 15 2.31 -16.04 19.81
C THR A 15 2.09 -14.66 19.20
N LEU A 16 1.41 -13.79 19.94
CA LEU A 16 1.27 -12.38 19.55
C LEU A 16 2.63 -11.68 19.46
N ASP A 17 3.57 -12.02 20.34
CA ASP A 17 4.91 -11.43 20.34
C ASP A 17 5.71 -11.91 19.13
N ASP A 18 5.59 -13.19 18.75
CA ASP A 18 6.16 -13.71 17.50
C ASP A 18 5.63 -12.94 16.29
N LEU A 19 4.31 -12.71 16.24
CA LEU A 19 3.69 -11.93 15.17
C LEU A 19 4.17 -10.47 15.16
N ARG A 20 4.34 -9.86 16.32
CA ARG A 20 4.86 -8.49 16.43
C ARG A 20 6.29 -8.40 15.90
N LEU A 21 7.15 -9.35 16.28
CA LEU A 21 8.53 -9.47 15.80
C LEU A 21 8.58 -9.76 14.29
N ALA A 22 7.69 -10.62 13.79
CA ALA A 22 7.58 -10.90 12.36
C ALA A 22 7.23 -9.64 11.55
N LEU A 23 6.23 -8.86 11.99
CA LEU A 23 5.86 -7.60 11.33
C LEU A 23 6.95 -6.53 11.44
N GLU A 24 7.71 -6.51 12.54
CA GLU A 24 8.87 -5.62 12.70
C GLU A 24 10.00 -5.97 11.73
N SER A 25 10.42 -7.25 11.72
CA SER A 25 11.40 -7.75 10.76
C SER A 25 10.94 -7.46 9.34
N TYR A 26 9.67 -7.69 9.04
CA TYR A 26 9.08 -7.42 7.73
C TYR A 26 9.13 -5.92 7.36
N GLY A 27 8.76 -5.03 8.28
CA GLY A 27 8.90 -3.59 8.11
C GLY A 27 10.35 -3.16 7.85
N ASN A 28 11.31 -3.76 8.55
CA ASN A 28 12.73 -3.48 8.35
C ASN A 28 13.23 -3.96 6.98
N ARG A 29 12.74 -5.11 6.48
CA ARG A 29 13.04 -5.58 5.11
C ARG A 29 12.55 -4.61 4.04
N LEU A 30 11.32 -4.11 4.18
CA LEU A 30 10.78 -3.09 3.27
C LEU A 30 11.66 -1.83 3.25
N LEU A 31 12.07 -1.35 4.44
CA LEU A 31 12.96 -0.19 4.59
C LEU A 31 14.36 -0.43 4.02
N ALA A 32 14.93 -1.63 4.20
CA ALA A 32 16.23 -1.99 3.62
C ALA A 32 16.19 -1.93 2.10
N VAL A 33 15.14 -2.47 1.47
CA VAL A 33 14.96 -2.37 0.01
C VAL A 33 14.73 -0.94 -0.44
N CYS A 34 13.95 -0.14 0.28
CA CYS A 34 13.78 1.29 -0.02
C CYS A 34 15.13 2.03 0.00
N SER A 35 15.92 1.83 1.05
CA SER A 35 17.26 2.41 1.19
C SER A 35 18.18 1.98 0.05
N TRP A 36 18.18 0.69 -0.30
CA TRP A 36 19.00 0.16 -1.38
C TRP A 36 18.64 0.80 -2.73
N ILE A 37 17.35 0.94 -3.04
CA ILE A 37 16.88 1.58 -4.29
C ILE A 37 17.42 3.01 -4.38
N VAL A 38 17.31 3.79 -3.30
CA VAL A 38 17.80 5.18 -3.27
C VAL A 38 19.31 5.27 -3.45
N SER A 39 20.08 4.34 -2.87
CA SER A 39 21.55 4.39 -2.92
C SER A 39 22.16 3.80 -4.18
N ASN A 40 21.48 2.87 -4.86
CA ASN A 40 22.10 2.05 -5.91
C ASN A 40 21.45 2.17 -7.29
N ARG A 41 20.31 2.87 -7.40
CA ARG A 41 19.60 3.01 -8.68
C ARG A 41 19.67 4.45 -9.14
N GLU A 42 20.02 4.65 -10.40
CA GLU A 42 19.85 5.93 -11.05
C GLU A 42 18.37 6.31 -11.04
N ARG A 43 18.08 7.58 -10.78
CA ARG A 43 16.72 8.07 -10.66
C ARG A 43 16.06 8.12 -12.04
N ASP A 44 15.15 7.19 -12.28
CA ASP A 44 14.23 7.22 -13.41
C ASP A 44 12.76 7.18 -12.93
N ASN A 45 11.83 7.38 -13.87
CA ASN A 45 10.40 7.42 -13.58
C ASN A 45 9.88 6.08 -13.01
N ALA A 46 10.37 4.96 -13.53
CA ALA A 46 9.95 3.63 -13.08
C ALA A 46 10.43 3.33 -11.66
N GLY A 47 11.71 3.58 -11.38
CA GLY A 47 12.33 3.42 -10.08
C GLY A 47 11.67 4.30 -9.04
N LEU A 48 11.39 5.56 -9.36
CA LEU A 48 10.70 6.48 -8.45
C LEU A 48 9.27 6.01 -8.15
N ALA A 49 8.49 5.60 -9.17
CA ALA A 49 7.13 5.12 -8.98
C ALA A 49 7.08 3.86 -8.11
N LEU A 50 7.96 2.89 -8.38
CA LEU A 50 8.02 1.65 -7.60
C LEU A 50 8.55 1.90 -6.19
N TYR A 51 9.52 2.79 -6.01
CA TYR A 51 9.95 3.24 -4.67
C TYR A 51 8.79 3.86 -3.88
N ASN A 52 8.00 4.74 -4.49
CA ASN A 52 6.86 5.37 -3.82
C ASN A 52 5.80 4.35 -3.41
N LEU A 53 5.49 3.38 -4.28
CA LEU A 53 4.54 2.30 -3.97
C LEU A 53 5.07 1.41 -2.83
N LEU A 54 6.36 1.06 -2.84
CA LEU A 54 6.97 0.26 -1.77
C LEU A 54 7.01 1.00 -0.43
N SER A 55 7.53 2.22 -0.43
CA SER A 55 7.63 3.04 0.78
C SER A 55 6.26 3.39 1.35
N GLY A 56 5.24 3.51 0.50
CA GLY A 56 3.84 3.69 0.92
C GLY A 56 3.28 2.53 1.75
N VAL A 57 3.82 1.31 1.63
CA VAL A 57 3.38 0.14 2.43
C VAL A 57 3.96 0.17 3.86
N VAL A 58 5.14 0.76 4.04
CA VAL A 58 5.88 0.72 5.31
C VAL A 58 5.05 1.25 6.50
N PRO A 59 4.40 2.42 6.43
CA PRO A 59 3.60 2.93 7.54
C PRO A 59 2.46 1.99 7.92
N PHE A 60 1.80 1.34 6.95
CA PHE A 60 0.69 0.44 7.24
C PHE A 60 1.13 -0.84 7.96
N VAL A 61 2.32 -1.37 7.63
CA VAL A 61 2.91 -2.50 8.37
C VAL A 61 3.27 -2.08 9.80
N GLN A 62 3.87 -0.90 9.97
CA GLN A 62 4.25 -0.39 11.29
C GLN A 62 3.03 -0.09 12.18
N ILE A 63 1.99 0.53 11.62
CA ILE A 63 0.72 0.79 12.33
C ILE A 63 0.04 -0.53 12.69
N ALA A 64 -0.03 -1.49 11.75
CA ALA A 64 -0.61 -2.80 12.04
C ALA A 64 0.11 -3.50 13.20
N ARG A 65 1.45 -3.46 13.24
CA ARG A 65 2.26 -4.00 14.34
C ARG A 65 1.89 -3.39 15.69
N GLN A 66 1.74 -2.07 15.77
CA GLN A 66 1.41 -1.36 17.01
C GLN A 66 -0.04 -1.63 17.47
N HIS A 67 -0.94 -1.94 16.53
CA HIS A 67 -2.37 -2.09 16.78
C HIS A 67 -2.89 -3.52 16.59
N LEU A 68 -2.03 -4.52 16.76
CA LEU A 68 -2.40 -5.94 16.63
C LEU A 68 -3.57 -6.35 17.54
N LEU A 69 -3.71 -5.75 18.73
CA LEU A 69 -4.86 -5.94 19.63
C LEU A 69 -5.78 -4.71 19.71
N GLY A 70 -5.51 -3.69 18.89
CA GLY A 70 -6.28 -2.47 18.86
C GLY A 70 -7.64 -2.63 18.18
N HIS A 71 -8.29 -1.49 17.97
CA HIS A 71 -9.56 -1.40 17.26
C HIS A 71 -9.45 -2.02 15.87
N ILE A 72 -10.36 -2.94 15.50
CA ILE A 72 -10.26 -3.72 14.26
C ILE A 72 -10.21 -2.83 13.02
N GLN A 73 -10.83 -1.65 13.08
CA GLN A 73 -10.80 -0.65 12.00
C GLN A 73 -9.38 -0.29 11.57
N ILE A 74 -8.44 -0.22 12.52
CA ILE A 74 -7.04 0.12 12.23
C ILE A 74 -6.39 -0.99 11.39
N LEU A 75 -6.57 -2.25 11.78
CA LEU A 75 -6.05 -3.38 11.01
C LEU A 75 -6.75 -3.51 9.65
N ALA A 76 -8.06 -3.29 9.59
CA ALA A 76 -8.82 -3.32 8.34
C ALA A 76 -8.36 -2.22 7.39
N PHE A 77 -8.10 -1.02 7.91
CA PHE A 77 -7.55 0.10 7.17
C PHE A 77 -6.16 -0.24 6.63
N CYS A 78 -5.25 -0.75 7.46
CA CYS A 78 -3.91 -1.14 7.02
C CYS A 78 -3.98 -2.22 5.93
N ALA A 79 -4.71 -3.31 6.17
CA ALA A 79 -4.81 -4.42 5.21
C ALA A 79 -5.43 -3.99 3.87
N ARG A 80 -6.46 -3.13 3.90
CA ARG A 80 -7.09 -2.57 2.69
C ARG A 80 -6.11 -1.71 1.90
N ASN A 81 -5.39 -0.80 2.56
CA ASN A 81 -4.43 0.07 1.86
C ASN A 81 -3.29 -0.74 1.23
N VAL A 82 -2.71 -1.70 1.95
CA VAL A 82 -1.66 -2.57 1.39
C VAL A 82 -2.19 -3.40 0.21
N PHE A 83 -3.44 -3.86 0.27
CA PHE A 83 -4.10 -4.53 -0.85
C PHE A 83 -4.22 -3.62 -2.09
N GLU A 84 -4.76 -2.41 -1.92
CA GLU A 84 -4.95 -1.46 -3.03
C GLU A 84 -3.61 -1.04 -3.65
N ILE A 85 -2.58 -0.80 -2.84
CA ILE A 85 -1.23 -0.52 -3.31
C ILE A 85 -0.63 -1.73 -4.05
N ASN A 86 -0.89 -2.96 -3.60
CA ASN A 86 -0.47 -4.17 -4.31
C ASN A 86 -1.13 -4.28 -5.69
N LEU A 87 -2.45 -4.09 -5.77
CA LEU A 87 -3.16 -4.07 -7.07
C LEU A 87 -2.57 -3.00 -8.00
N ARG A 88 -2.29 -1.81 -7.46
CA ARG A 88 -1.68 -0.72 -8.23
C ARG A 88 -0.29 -1.09 -8.72
N THR A 89 0.54 -1.68 -7.87
CA THR A 89 1.90 -2.13 -8.23
C THR A 89 1.85 -3.16 -9.35
N ARG A 90 0.98 -4.17 -9.23
CA ARG A 90 0.76 -5.17 -10.28
C ARG A 90 0.36 -4.52 -11.60
N HIS A 91 -0.57 -3.57 -11.57
CA HIS A 91 -1.03 -2.86 -12.77
C HIS A 91 0.09 -2.05 -13.43
N VAL A 92 0.83 -1.26 -12.64
CA VAL A 92 1.97 -0.45 -13.12
C VAL A 92 3.06 -1.33 -13.75
N LEU A 93 3.29 -2.53 -13.22
CA LEU A 93 4.29 -3.45 -13.74
C LEU A 93 3.90 -4.17 -15.04
N GLN A 94 2.62 -4.16 -15.42
CA GLN A 94 2.15 -4.85 -16.63
C GLN A 94 2.60 -4.16 -17.93
N SER A 95 2.76 -2.84 -17.95
CA SER A 95 3.18 -2.11 -19.15
C SER A 95 3.74 -0.71 -18.85
N ALA A 96 4.55 -0.19 -19.77
CA ALA A 96 5.02 1.20 -19.69
C ALA A 96 3.87 2.22 -19.80
N ALA A 97 2.80 1.90 -20.54
CA ALA A 97 1.61 2.74 -20.62
C ALA A 97 0.88 2.84 -19.27
N ASN A 98 0.79 1.73 -18.53
CA ASN A 98 0.18 1.72 -17.19
C ASN A 98 1.00 2.54 -16.18
N LEU A 99 2.33 2.50 -16.29
CA LEU A 99 3.22 3.36 -15.50
C LEU A 99 3.01 4.84 -15.85
N GLN A 100 2.94 5.18 -17.14
CA GLN A 100 2.67 6.56 -17.59
C GLN A 100 1.31 7.05 -17.08
N GLN A 101 0.28 6.21 -17.14
CA GLN A 101 -1.03 6.52 -16.59
C GLN A 101 -0.97 6.76 -15.08
N TRP A 102 -0.26 5.94 -14.31
CA TRP A 102 -0.10 6.14 -12.87
C TRP A 102 0.59 7.46 -12.52
N MET A 103 1.63 7.84 -13.29
CA MET A 103 2.27 9.14 -13.11
C MET A 103 1.33 10.29 -13.46
N ALA A 104 0.48 10.12 -14.48
CA ALA A 104 -0.55 11.09 -14.84
C ALA A 104 -1.59 11.27 -13.72
N GLU A 105 -2.08 10.17 -13.16
CA GLU A 105 -3.00 10.17 -12.00
C GLU A 105 -2.39 10.93 -10.81
N CYS A 106 -1.09 10.75 -10.52
CA CYS A 106 -0.42 11.47 -9.43
C CYS A 106 -0.43 13.00 -9.63
N VAL A 107 -0.29 13.49 -10.86
CA VAL A 107 -0.38 14.93 -11.14
C VAL A 107 -1.83 15.43 -11.03
N ALA A 108 -2.79 14.65 -11.54
CA ALA A 108 -4.20 14.96 -11.44
C ALA A 108 -4.67 15.05 -9.97
N ASP A 109 -4.31 14.07 -9.13
CA ASP A 109 -4.65 14.06 -7.71
C ASP A 109 -4.10 15.29 -6.98
N ASN A 110 -2.87 15.70 -7.28
CA ASN A 110 -2.29 16.91 -6.68
C ASN A 110 -3.07 18.17 -7.09
N ILE A 111 -3.48 18.28 -8.36
CA ILE A 111 -4.30 19.40 -8.83
C ILE A 111 -5.66 19.38 -8.12
N GLU A 112 -6.35 18.24 -8.07
CA GLU A 112 -7.66 18.10 -7.43
C GLU A 112 -7.62 18.44 -5.93
N VAL A 113 -6.56 18.06 -5.22
CA VAL A 113 -6.37 18.44 -3.80
C VAL A 113 -6.21 19.95 -3.66
N LEU A 114 -5.39 20.59 -4.48
CA LEU A 114 -5.18 22.04 -4.42
C LEU A 114 -6.47 22.81 -4.81
N GLU A 115 -7.19 22.33 -5.81
CA GLU A 115 -8.50 22.88 -6.21
C GLU A 115 -9.54 22.70 -5.10
N GLY A 116 -9.55 21.56 -4.42
CA GLY A 116 -10.40 21.32 -3.26
C GLY A 116 -10.09 22.27 -2.09
N ILE A 117 -8.82 22.55 -1.82
CA ILE A 117 -8.40 23.54 -0.81
C ILE A 117 -8.85 24.95 -1.23
N LEU A 118 -8.72 25.31 -2.51
CA LEU A 118 -9.19 26.60 -3.03
C LEU A 118 -10.70 26.79 -2.90
N GLN A 119 -11.50 25.72 -2.86
CA GLN A 119 -12.93 25.82 -2.59
C GLN A 119 -13.23 26.26 -1.14
N LEU A 120 -12.27 26.15 -0.22
CA LEU A 120 -12.38 26.57 1.19
C LEU A 120 -11.87 28.00 1.44
N ARG A 121 -11.75 28.82 0.38
CA ARG A 121 -11.11 30.16 0.37
C ARG A 121 -11.75 31.25 1.23
N ASP A 122 -12.88 31.00 1.88
CA ASP A 122 -13.67 32.03 2.58
C ASP A 122 -12.89 32.75 3.70
N THR A 123 -11.79 32.16 4.18
CA THR A 123 -10.90 32.75 5.19
C THR A 123 -9.45 32.91 4.73
N ALA A 124 -9.15 32.63 3.46
CA ALA A 124 -7.78 32.64 2.94
C ALA A 124 -7.33 34.05 2.54
N SER A 125 -6.06 34.37 2.76
CA SER A 125 -5.52 35.64 2.26
C SER A 125 -5.39 35.61 0.72
N PRO A 126 -5.44 36.75 0.03
CA PRO A 126 -5.16 36.80 -1.41
C PRO A 126 -3.80 36.21 -1.79
N GLY A 127 -2.81 36.30 -0.89
CA GLY A 127 -1.48 35.71 -1.10
C GLY A 127 -1.51 34.18 -1.10
N ASP A 128 -2.25 33.56 -0.18
CA ASP A 128 -2.37 32.10 -0.10
C ASP A 128 -3.09 31.54 -1.34
N ILE A 129 -4.14 32.23 -1.80
CA ILE A 129 -4.85 31.89 -3.03
C ILE A 129 -3.90 31.92 -4.23
N ALA A 130 -3.13 32.99 -4.38
CA ALA A 130 -2.19 33.14 -5.49
C ALA A 130 -1.10 32.06 -5.50
N ILE A 131 -0.64 31.61 -4.33
CA ILE A 131 0.33 30.50 -4.20
C ILE A 131 -0.27 29.21 -4.75
N LEU A 132 -1.50 28.87 -4.35
CA LEU A 132 -2.18 27.65 -4.81
C LEU A 132 -2.46 27.69 -6.32
N GLU A 133 -2.95 28.81 -6.83
CA GLU A 133 -3.20 29.00 -8.27
C GLU A 133 -1.91 28.87 -9.09
N THR A 134 -0.81 29.46 -8.61
CA THR A 134 0.51 29.37 -9.25
C THR A 134 0.99 27.92 -9.29
N GLU A 135 0.82 27.17 -8.20
CA GLU A 135 1.24 25.77 -8.14
C GLU A 135 0.38 24.88 -9.05
N ILE A 136 -0.94 25.10 -9.09
CA ILE A 136 -1.83 24.39 -10.04
C ILE A 136 -1.38 24.62 -11.47
N GLU A 137 -1.10 25.87 -11.87
CA GLU A 137 -0.67 26.16 -13.24
C GLU A 137 0.72 25.58 -13.54
N ARG A 138 1.63 25.57 -12.56
CA ARG A 138 2.92 24.89 -12.67
C ARG A 138 2.74 23.40 -12.94
N LEU A 139 1.86 22.72 -12.20
CA LEU A 139 1.57 21.29 -12.37
C LEU A 139 0.93 20.99 -13.73
N ARG A 140 -0.05 21.79 -14.17
CA ARG A 140 -0.66 21.67 -15.51
C ARG A 140 0.37 21.87 -16.62
N SER A 141 1.27 22.84 -16.47
CA SER A 141 2.36 23.07 -17.42
C SER A 141 3.34 21.88 -17.49
N VAL A 142 3.68 21.27 -16.36
CA VAL A 142 4.47 20.03 -16.31
C VAL A 142 3.72 18.89 -17.02
N ALA A 143 2.44 18.67 -16.70
CA ALA A 143 1.62 17.63 -17.33
C ALA A 143 1.61 17.76 -18.86
N ARG A 144 1.29 18.95 -19.37
CA ARG A 144 1.26 19.24 -20.82
C ARG A 144 2.60 18.96 -21.49
N ARG A 145 3.74 19.34 -20.87
CA ARG A 145 5.07 19.07 -21.42
C ARG A 145 5.41 17.59 -21.53
N HIS A 146 4.84 16.76 -20.66
CA HIS A 146 5.06 15.31 -20.65
C HIS A 146 3.95 14.53 -21.37
N GLY A 147 3.06 15.21 -22.10
CA GLY A 147 1.96 14.57 -22.82
C GLY A 147 0.91 13.91 -21.91
N ILE A 148 0.88 14.30 -20.63
CA ILE A 148 -0.14 13.87 -19.68
C ILE A 148 -1.38 14.70 -19.98
N THR A 149 -2.47 14.03 -20.39
CA THR A 149 -3.76 14.69 -20.62
C THR A 149 -4.45 15.01 -19.30
N ASP A 150 -5.09 16.18 -19.21
CA ASP A 150 -5.82 16.68 -18.02
C ASP A 150 -6.99 15.76 -17.56
N SER A 151 -7.30 14.70 -18.32
CA SER A 151 -8.40 13.77 -18.06
C SER A 151 -7.95 12.37 -17.65
N ALA A 152 -6.74 12.19 -17.11
CA ALA A 152 -6.28 10.91 -16.60
C ALA A 152 -7.12 10.49 -15.39
N LYS A 153 -8.25 9.82 -15.65
CA LYS A 153 -9.16 9.37 -14.61
C LYS A 153 -8.49 8.29 -13.78
N LEU A 154 -8.49 8.47 -12.47
CA LEU A 154 -8.14 7.43 -11.51
C LEU A 154 -8.87 6.14 -11.85
N LEU A 155 -8.11 5.07 -12.10
CA LEU A 155 -8.68 3.73 -12.18
C LEU A 155 -9.29 3.37 -10.83
N ALA A 156 -10.58 3.00 -10.85
CA ALA A 156 -11.24 2.53 -9.66
C ALA A 156 -10.65 1.18 -9.23
N VAL A 157 -10.61 0.91 -7.92
CA VAL A 157 -10.08 -0.35 -7.36
C VAL A 157 -10.69 -1.62 -8.01
N PRO A 158 -12.01 -1.71 -8.27
CA PRO A 158 -12.55 -2.87 -9.00
C PRO A 158 -11.94 -3.06 -10.39
N ASP A 159 -11.66 -1.97 -11.11
CA ASP A 159 -11.09 -2.01 -12.46
C ASP A 159 -9.62 -2.46 -12.39
N LEU A 160 -8.86 -1.99 -11.39
CA LEU A 160 -7.50 -2.49 -11.12
C LEU A 160 -7.51 -3.99 -10.81
N ALA A 161 -8.40 -4.43 -9.93
CA ALA A 161 -8.53 -5.84 -9.58
C ALA A 161 -8.84 -6.70 -10.79
N LYS A 162 -9.72 -6.22 -11.68
CA LYS A 162 -10.01 -6.90 -12.96
C LYS A 162 -8.79 -6.94 -13.87
N ALA A 163 -8.10 -5.82 -14.05
CA ALA A 163 -6.93 -5.70 -14.92
C ALA A 163 -5.76 -6.61 -14.50
N VAL A 164 -5.60 -6.86 -13.19
CA VAL A 164 -4.53 -7.70 -12.64
C VAL A 164 -4.99 -9.12 -12.26
N GLY A 165 -6.20 -9.53 -12.67
CA GLY A 165 -6.73 -10.87 -12.44
C GLY A 165 -7.01 -11.22 -10.98
N GLN A 166 -7.32 -10.21 -10.14
CA GLN A 166 -7.62 -10.33 -8.70
C GLN A 166 -9.10 -10.05 -8.37
N GLU A 167 -9.99 -10.11 -9.36
CA GLU A 167 -11.39 -9.76 -9.20
C GLU A 167 -12.13 -10.62 -8.16
N VAL A 168 -11.84 -11.93 -8.11
CA VAL A 168 -12.47 -12.86 -7.16
C VAL A 168 -12.13 -12.48 -5.72
N GLU A 169 -10.85 -12.25 -5.44
CA GLU A 169 -10.37 -11.84 -4.12
C GLU A 169 -10.91 -10.45 -3.74
N TYR A 170 -10.88 -9.50 -4.69
CA TYR A 170 -11.49 -8.19 -4.50
C TYR A 170 -12.96 -8.31 -4.09
N ARG A 171 -13.79 -9.07 -4.82
CA ARG A 171 -15.22 -9.22 -4.50
C ARG A 171 -15.43 -9.86 -3.12
N ALA A 172 -14.60 -10.82 -2.73
CA ALA A 172 -14.68 -11.49 -1.45
C ALA A 172 -14.34 -10.56 -0.28
N LEU A 173 -13.25 -9.79 -0.39
CA LEU A 173 -12.73 -8.98 0.71
C LEU A 173 -13.24 -7.53 0.72
N PHE A 174 -13.69 -6.99 -0.42
CA PHE A 174 -14.15 -5.61 -0.52
C PHE A 174 -15.33 -5.33 0.42
N LYS A 175 -16.28 -6.27 0.51
CA LYS A 175 -17.39 -6.14 1.47
C LYS A 175 -16.89 -6.13 2.91
N LEU A 176 -15.94 -7.00 3.24
CA LEU A 176 -15.32 -7.06 4.56
C LEU A 176 -14.64 -5.73 4.90
N TYR A 177 -13.75 -5.23 4.03
CA TYR A 177 -13.08 -3.96 4.23
C TYR A 177 -14.06 -2.79 4.32
N SER A 178 -15.09 -2.74 3.48
CA SER A 178 -16.08 -1.67 3.49
C SER A 178 -16.86 -1.61 4.82
N LYS A 179 -17.17 -2.77 5.41
CA LYS A 179 -17.87 -2.84 6.71
C LYS A 179 -16.95 -2.56 7.88
N LEU A 180 -15.67 -2.93 7.77
CA LEU A 180 -14.69 -2.82 8.85
C LEU A 180 -13.89 -1.52 8.85
N VAL A 181 -13.79 -0.77 7.76
CA VAL A 181 -13.02 0.49 7.73
C VAL A 181 -13.90 1.67 8.13
N HIS A 182 -15.13 1.72 7.62
CA HIS A 182 -16.07 2.81 7.89
C HIS A 182 -16.92 2.51 9.14
N PRO A 183 -17.41 3.54 9.87
CA PRO A 183 -18.35 3.37 10.98
C PRO A 183 -19.72 2.93 10.47
N SER A 184 -19.80 1.69 9.99
CA SER A 184 -20.99 1.09 9.42
C SER A 184 -21.91 0.55 10.51
N SER A 185 -23.19 0.32 10.17
CA SER A 185 -24.13 -0.32 11.10
C SER A 185 -23.62 -1.65 11.67
N TYR A 186 -22.77 -2.37 10.92
CA TYR A 186 -22.13 -3.60 11.37
C TYR A 186 -21.19 -3.37 12.56
N LEU A 187 -20.40 -2.29 12.56
CA LEU A 187 -19.50 -1.98 13.67
C LEU A 187 -20.22 -1.29 14.83
N LEU A 188 -21.16 -0.39 14.53
CA LEU A 188 -21.84 0.41 15.55
C LEU A 188 -22.83 -0.39 16.40
N ASN A 189 -23.37 -1.50 15.88
CA ASN A 189 -24.41 -2.29 16.57
C ASN A 189 -23.90 -3.64 17.10
N ARG A 190 -22.60 -3.95 16.97
CA ARG A 190 -22.01 -5.18 17.50
C ARG A 190 -21.35 -4.93 18.86
N SER A 191 -21.34 -5.94 19.70
CA SER A 191 -20.60 -5.89 20.96
C SER A 191 -19.09 -5.83 20.69
N ALA A 192 -18.33 -5.23 21.61
CA ALA A 192 -16.88 -5.12 21.49
C ALA A 192 -16.21 -6.51 21.36
N ASP A 193 -16.80 -7.56 21.93
CA ASP A 193 -16.30 -8.93 21.88
C ASP A 193 -16.51 -9.60 20.50
N GLU A 194 -17.66 -9.37 19.86
CA GLU A 194 -17.92 -9.82 18.48
C GLU A 194 -17.04 -9.10 17.45
N VAL A 195 -16.62 -7.87 17.74
CA VAL A 195 -15.69 -7.10 16.88
C VAL A 195 -14.24 -7.55 17.10
N ARG A 196 -13.94 -8.16 18.25
CA ARG A 196 -12.62 -8.73 18.59
C ARG A 196 -12.43 -10.16 18.08
N GLU A 197 -13.41 -10.72 17.35
CA GLU A 197 -13.34 -12.07 16.74
C GLU A 197 -11.95 -12.34 16.13
N SER A 198 -11.30 -13.38 16.66
CA SER A 198 -9.92 -13.74 16.32
C SER A 198 -9.74 -14.06 14.84
N VAL A 199 -10.76 -14.60 14.19
CA VAL A 199 -10.74 -15.02 12.78
C VAL A 199 -10.61 -13.81 11.84
N ILE A 200 -11.41 -12.76 12.04
CA ILE A 200 -11.34 -11.55 11.20
C ILE A 200 -9.95 -10.92 11.32
N ARG A 201 -9.43 -10.84 12.55
CA ARG A 201 -8.10 -10.30 12.82
C ARG A 201 -7.00 -11.12 12.12
N GLN A 202 -7.08 -12.44 12.20
CA GLN A 202 -6.16 -13.34 11.50
C GLN A 202 -6.21 -13.12 9.99
N ILE A 203 -7.41 -13.04 9.39
CA ILE A 203 -7.58 -12.76 7.96
C ILE A 203 -6.89 -11.44 7.59
N LEU A 204 -7.13 -10.37 8.35
CA LEU A 204 -6.55 -9.05 8.07
C LEU A 204 -5.02 -9.08 8.13
N VAL A 205 -4.44 -9.71 9.15
CA VAL A 205 -2.98 -9.76 9.33
C VAL A 205 -2.31 -10.67 8.31
N ILE A 206 -2.91 -11.83 8.00
CA ILE A 206 -2.43 -12.71 6.94
C ILE A 206 -2.44 -11.97 5.59
N ARG A 207 -3.56 -11.33 5.25
CA ARG A 207 -3.69 -10.60 3.97
C ARG A 207 -2.72 -9.42 3.88
N LEU A 208 -2.54 -8.67 4.96
CA LEU A 208 -1.54 -7.58 5.02
C LEU A 208 -0.14 -8.09 4.69
N GLN A 209 0.28 -9.22 5.28
CA GLN A 209 1.60 -9.81 5.02
C GLN A 209 1.72 -10.35 3.59
N LEU A 210 0.71 -11.08 3.10
CA LEU A 210 0.72 -11.64 1.74
C LEU A 210 0.81 -10.56 0.66
N TYR A 211 0.00 -9.51 0.78
CA TYR A 211 0.01 -8.42 -0.20
C TYR A 211 1.28 -7.60 -0.11
N GLY A 212 1.77 -7.34 1.10
CA GLY A 212 3.06 -6.70 1.27
C GLY A 212 4.16 -7.51 0.59
N TYR A 213 4.23 -8.81 0.87
CA TYR A 213 5.30 -9.68 0.38
C TYR A 213 5.29 -9.79 -1.15
N ASP A 214 4.12 -10.02 -1.74
CA ASP A 214 3.98 -10.07 -3.20
C ASP A 214 4.37 -8.74 -3.86
N LEU A 215 4.03 -7.60 -3.26
CA LEU A 215 4.47 -6.29 -3.72
C LEU A 215 6.00 -6.14 -3.63
N LEU A 216 6.59 -6.51 -2.48
CA LEU A 216 8.03 -6.43 -2.23
C LEU A 216 8.80 -7.25 -3.27
N GLU A 217 8.43 -8.52 -3.46
CA GLU A 217 9.12 -9.42 -4.38
C GLU A 217 9.03 -8.93 -5.83
N ARG A 218 7.85 -8.46 -6.27
CA ARG A 218 7.69 -7.91 -7.63
C ARG A 218 8.59 -6.70 -7.86
N ILE A 219 8.69 -5.80 -6.87
CA ILE A 219 9.53 -4.61 -6.99
C ILE A 219 11.01 -4.99 -6.94
N ARG A 220 11.38 -5.90 -6.03
CA ARG A 220 12.73 -6.46 -5.91
C ARG A 220 13.20 -7.05 -7.23
N GLU A 221 12.41 -7.95 -7.81
CA GLU A 221 12.68 -8.58 -9.11
C GLU A 221 12.78 -7.54 -10.22
N ARG A 222 11.81 -6.62 -10.32
CA ARG A 222 11.77 -5.60 -11.37
C ARG A 222 12.97 -4.66 -11.34
N LEU A 223 13.41 -4.29 -10.14
CA LEU A 223 14.53 -3.38 -9.91
C LEU A 223 15.87 -4.10 -9.72
N LYS A 224 15.88 -5.44 -9.78
CA LYS A 224 17.06 -6.29 -9.58
C LYS A 224 17.75 -6.01 -8.24
N VAL A 225 16.95 -5.82 -7.19
CA VAL A 225 17.47 -5.68 -5.83
C VAL A 225 18.01 -7.06 -5.39
N PRO A 226 19.28 -7.13 -4.93
CA PRO A 226 19.89 -8.38 -4.47
C PRO A 226 19.11 -9.05 -3.32
N GLU A 227 19.15 -10.39 -3.26
CA GLU A 227 18.43 -11.17 -2.23
C GLU A 227 18.97 -10.95 -0.82
N ASP A 228 20.27 -10.72 -0.69
CA ASP A 228 20.93 -10.43 0.58
C ASP A 228 20.45 -9.13 1.23
N VAL A 229 19.96 -8.16 0.45
CA VAL A 229 19.30 -6.94 0.97
C VAL A 229 18.00 -7.28 1.69
N VAL A 230 17.29 -8.33 1.26
CA VAL A 230 16.04 -8.78 1.87
C VAL A 230 16.30 -9.77 3.02
N GLY A 231 17.37 -10.56 2.92
CA GLY A 231 17.76 -11.58 3.90
C GLY A 231 18.56 -11.06 5.10
N SER A 232 19.19 -9.88 5.02
CA SER A 232 20.13 -9.36 6.02
C SER A 232 19.52 -8.92 7.37
N HIS A 233 18.22 -9.14 7.58
CA HIS A 233 17.53 -8.90 8.86
C HIS A 233 16.91 -10.17 9.47
N GLU A 234 17.58 -11.32 9.32
CA GLU A 234 17.46 -12.38 10.34
C GLU A 234 18.17 -11.89 11.60
N MET A 235 17.43 -11.18 12.47
CA MET A 235 17.86 -11.00 13.85
C MET A 235 18.08 -12.39 14.43
N GLY A 236 19.31 -12.64 14.92
CA GLY A 236 19.70 -13.89 15.54
C GLY A 236 18.59 -14.39 16.46
N ARG A 237 18.05 -15.56 16.13
CA ARG A 237 17.39 -16.37 17.15
C ARG A 237 18.40 -16.50 18.30
N PRO A 238 18.06 -16.16 19.55
CA PRO A 238 18.92 -16.54 20.65
C PRO A 238 19.13 -18.06 20.52
N GLY A 239 20.40 -18.46 20.47
CA GLY A 239 20.78 -19.84 20.28
C GLY A 239 19.99 -20.72 21.23
N SER A 240 19.32 -21.72 20.68
CA SER A 240 19.00 -22.92 21.43
C SER A 240 20.31 -23.67 21.67
N ASP A 241 21.14 -23.12 22.57
CA ASP A 241 22.26 -23.84 23.17
C ASP A 241 21.83 -24.24 24.59
N ALA A 242 21.80 -25.56 24.79
CA ALA A 242 21.59 -26.33 26.02
C ALA A 242 20.16 -26.45 26.59
#